data_AF-A0AAE1DEB5-F1
#
_entry.id   AF-A0AAE1DEB5-F1
#
_cell.length_a   1.000
_cell.length_b   1.000
_cell.length_c   1.000
_cell.angle_alpha   90.00
_cell.angle_beta   90.00
_cell.angle_gamma   90.00
#
_symmetry.space_group_name_H-M   'P 1'
#
loop_
_entity.id
_entity.type
_entity.pdbx_description
1 polymer ?
#
loop_
_entity_poly.entity_id
_entity_poly.type
_entity_poly.pdbx_seq_one_letter_code
_entity_poly.pdbx_strand_id
1 'polypeptide(L)'
;MALTLWLFLAFKVFGASSEVRQFFLKQASGQDCQTLQLGESWILHSVLDCQLKCIGRYSENCQSVLYNSQTGICRAGSIAFGPIKKVTTSIPETGSSDKLYYVRHPIPPCNTSNNFALYDVCGTSACLYLSTSKANNYNDSRTLCSQMNSRLFEANTMAKFSLFWYTSETHINENTFVGLQDIDAEGNFV
;
A
#
# COMPACT_ATOMS: atom_id res chain seq x y z
N MET A 1 54.77 23.99 35.43
CA MET A 1 54.18 24.48 34.16
C MET A 1 53.67 23.29 33.38
N ALA A 2 52.37 23.05 33.38
CA ALA A 2 51.72 22.11 32.48
C ALA A 2 50.36 22.70 32.10
N LEU A 3 50.23 23.05 30.83
CA LEU A 3 49.05 23.60 30.18
C LEU A 3 47.97 22.51 30.12
N THR A 4 46.83 22.71 30.79
CA THR A 4 45.61 21.92 30.53
C THR A 4 44.74 22.68 29.53
N LEU A 5 44.78 22.17 28.30
CA LEU A 5 44.05 22.64 27.12
C LEU A 5 42.55 22.37 27.30
N TRP A 6 41.74 23.43 27.26
CA TRP A 6 40.27 23.34 27.26
C TRP A 6 39.80 22.80 25.91
N LEU A 7 39.31 21.55 25.89
CA LEU A 7 38.65 20.98 24.72
C LEU A 7 37.19 21.45 24.69
N PHE A 8 36.93 22.57 24.00
CA PHE A 8 35.57 22.95 23.63
C PHE A 8 35.06 21.96 22.56
N LEU A 9 34.30 20.95 23.01
CA LEU A 9 33.49 20.10 22.13
C LEU A 9 32.37 20.95 21.52
N ALA A 10 32.64 21.50 20.34
CA ALA A 10 31.61 22.07 19.49
C ALA A 10 30.68 20.93 19.03
N PHE A 11 29.55 20.77 19.70
CA PHE A 11 28.44 19.97 19.18
C PHE A 11 27.98 20.63 17.88
N LYS A 12 28.35 20.04 16.74
CA LYS A 12 27.66 20.29 15.48
C LYS A 12 26.24 19.76 15.66
N VAL A 13 25.32 20.65 16.04
CA VAL A 13 23.90 20.46 15.81
C VAL A 13 23.75 20.40 14.30
N PHE A 14 23.68 19.18 13.76
CA PHE A 14 23.19 18.97 12.41
C PHE A 14 21.73 19.43 12.44
N GLY A 15 21.49 20.66 11.94
CA GLY A 15 20.15 21.11 11.66
C GLY A 15 19.50 20.06 10.77
N ALA A 16 18.39 19.50 11.23
CA ALA A 16 17.55 18.64 10.40
C ALA A 16 17.19 19.45 9.15
N SER A 17 17.81 19.12 8.02
CA SER A 17 17.50 19.79 6.78
C SER A 17 16.04 19.51 6.46
N SER A 18 15.33 20.53 5.97
CA SER A 18 13.93 20.45 5.56
C SER A 18 13.67 19.48 4.39
N GLU A 19 14.70 18.79 3.90
CA GLU A 19 14.66 17.88 2.76
C GLU A 19 14.35 16.41 3.15
N VAL A 20 14.38 16.05 4.44
CA VAL A 20 13.98 14.70 4.89
C VAL A 20 12.45 14.52 4.89
N ARG A 21 11.67 15.60 4.70
CA ARG A 21 10.20 15.58 4.76
C ARG A 21 9.48 15.19 3.47
N GLN A 22 10.18 15.00 2.34
CA GLN A 22 9.55 14.71 1.05
C GLN A 22 9.52 13.23 0.63
N PHE A 23 10.02 12.28 1.43
CA PHE A 23 10.34 10.94 0.92
C PHE A 23 9.34 9.80 1.16
N PHE A 24 8.21 9.98 1.88
CA PHE A 24 7.36 8.83 2.24
C PHE A 24 5.88 8.91 1.87
N LEU A 25 5.31 10.09 1.60
CA LEU A 25 3.89 10.21 1.27
C LEU A 25 3.69 10.39 -0.24
N LYS A 26 2.93 9.48 -0.84
CA LYS A 26 2.41 9.59 -2.20
C LYS A 26 1.05 10.23 -2.17
N GLN A 27 0.73 11.00 -3.20
CA GLN A 27 -0.58 11.59 -3.40
C GLN A 27 -1.28 10.89 -4.56
N ALA A 28 -2.57 10.59 -4.40
CA ALA A 28 -3.43 10.07 -5.45
C ALA A 28 -4.81 10.75 -5.43
N SER A 29 -5.52 10.66 -6.56
CA SER A 29 -6.94 11.02 -6.61
C SER A 29 -7.82 9.82 -6.22
N GLY A 30 -9.08 10.08 -5.88
CA GLY A 30 -10.07 9.02 -5.61
C GLY A 30 -10.39 8.14 -6.82
N GLN A 31 -10.03 8.59 -8.03
CA GLN A 31 -10.16 7.78 -9.25
C GLN A 31 -9.02 6.76 -9.37
N ASP A 32 -7.86 7.05 -8.78
CA ASP A 32 -6.66 6.21 -8.88
C ASP A 32 -6.53 5.28 -7.67
N CYS A 33 -6.86 5.78 -6.48
CA CYS A 33 -6.68 5.08 -5.21
C CYS A 33 -7.77 5.44 -4.20
N GLN A 34 -8.10 4.46 -3.37
CA GLN A 34 -9.07 4.54 -2.30
C GLN A 34 -8.50 3.91 -1.02
N THR A 35 -9.18 4.13 0.10
CA THR A 35 -8.86 3.50 1.39
C THR A 35 -10.14 3.34 2.22
N LEU A 36 -10.16 2.44 3.20
CA LEU A 36 -11.25 2.36 4.18
C LEU A 36 -11.09 3.45 5.25
N GLN A 37 -12.19 4.15 5.55
CA GLN A 37 -12.22 5.16 6.61
C GLN A 37 -12.15 4.49 8.00
N LEU A 38 -11.22 4.93 8.85
CA LEU A 38 -10.99 4.35 10.18
C LEU A 38 -11.78 5.02 11.31
N GLY A 39 -12.48 6.13 11.02
CA GLY A 39 -13.31 6.82 11.99
C GLY A 39 -13.65 8.23 11.54
N GLU A 40 -13.98 9.11 12.49
CA GLU A 40 -14.48 10.46 12.19
C GLU A 40 -13.44 11.41 11.57
N SER A 41 -13.95 12.44 10.90
CA SER A 41 -13.17 13.53 10.30
C SER A 41 -12.66 14.52 11.33
N TRP A 42 -11.55 15.19 11.02
CA TRP A 42 -11.00 16.30 11.80
C TRP A 42 -10.78 17.52 10.92
N ILE A 43 -10.65 18.69 11.56
CA ILE A 43 -10.14 19.90 10.90
C ILE A 43 -8.69 20.07 11.35
N LEU A 44 -7.77 20.08 10.40
CA LEU A 44 -6.33 20.24 10.63
C LEU A 44 -5.74 21.16 9.56
N HIS A 45 -4.55 21.70 9.84
CA HIS A 45 -3.94 22.73 9.01
C HIS A 45 -2.97 22.17 7.95
N SER A 46 -2.60 20.90 8.06
CA SER A 46 -1.68 20.27 7.11
C SER A 46 -1.91 18.77 6.98
N VAL A 47 -1.45 18.22 5.84
CA VAL A 47 -1.39 16.77 5.60
C VAL A 47 -0.53 16.07 6.65
N LEU A 48 0.55 16.72 7.11
CA LEU A 48 1.45 16.13 8.11
C LEU A 48 0.75 16.01 9.46
N ASP A 49 0.03 17.03 9.91
CA ASP A 49 -0.74 16.96 11.16
C ASP A 49 -1.83 15.89 11.07
N CYS A 50 -2.45 15.78 9.89
CA CYS A 50 -3.43 14.74 9.58
C CYS A 50 -2.82 13.34 9.72
N GLN A 51 -1.66 13.11 9.11
CA GLN A 51 -0.94 11.83 9.19
C GLN A 51 -0.50 11.52 10.63
N LEU A 52 0.08 12.49 11.34
CA LEU A 52 0.56 12.30 12.72
C LEU A 52 -0.60 12.00 13.67
N LYS A 53 -1.73 12.69 13.53
CA LYS A 53 -2.93 12.41 14.33
C LYS A 53 -3.52 11.04 14.01
N CYS A 54 -3.52 10.66 12.74
CA CYS A 54 -4.01 9.37 12.29
C CYS A 54 -3.16 8.22 12.85
N ILE A 55 -1.83 8.29 12.75
CA ILE A 55 -0.89 7.32 13.35
C ILE A 55 -1.03 7.32 14.88
N GLY A 56 -1.12 8.49 15.50
CA GLY A 56 -1.25 8.61 16.95
C GLY A 56 -2.54 8.00 17.51
N ARG A 57 -3.63 7.99 16.73
CA ARG A 57 -4.94 7.48 17.17
C ARG A 57 -5.22 6.03 16.78
N TYR A 58 -4.80 5.61 15.59
CA TYR A 58 -5.11 4.29 15.04
C TYR A 58 -3.89 3.38 14.88
N SER A 59 -2.70 3.86 15.26
CA SER A 59 -1.44 3.10 15.24
C SER A 59 -1.19 2.48 13.86
N GLU A 60 -0.96 1.17 13.81
CA GLU A 60 -0.66 0.41 12.58
C GLU A 60 -1.82 0.34 11.58
N ASN A 61 -3.06 0.61 12.03
CA ASN A 61 -4.21 0.63 11.15
C ASN A 61 -4.22 1.87 10.26
N CYS A 62 -3.62 2.98 10.71
CA CYS A 62 -3.49 4.18 9.90
C CYS A 62 -2.31 4.08 8.93
N GLN A 63 -2.60 4.00 7.64
CA GLN A 63 -1.58 3.92 6.59
C GLN A 63 -1.81 4.95 5.47
N SER A 64 -2.94 5.65 5.51
CA SER A 64 -3.24 6.74 4.60
C SER A 64 -4.14 7.78 5.27
N VAL A 65 -4.22 8.96 4.66
CA VAL A 65 -5.12 10.02 5.05
C VAL A 65 -5.74 10.69 3.84
N LEU A 66 -6.99 11.08 3.97
CA LEU A 66 -7.63 12.00 3.05
C LEU A 66 -7.48 13.42 3.58
N TYR A 67 -7.06 14.35 2.73
CA TYR A 67 -6.95 15.75 3.12
C TYR A 67 -7.47 16.68 2.02
N ASN A 68 -8.36 17.59 2.43
CA ASN A 68 -8.85 18.67 1.61
C ASN A 68 -8.14 19.97 2.00
N SER A 69 -7.31 20.50 1.11
CA SER A 69 -6.52 21.70 1.39
C SER A 69 -7.35 22.99 1.44
N GLN A 70 -8.59 22.99 0.95
CA GLN A 70 -9.47 24.16 0.98
C GLN A 70 -10.24 24.25 2.30
N THR A 71 -10.74 23.11 2.80
CA THR A 71 -11.56 23.06 4.01
C THR A 71 -10.78 22.68 5.27
N GLY A 72 -9.57 22.15 5.11
CA GLY A 72 -8.78 21.58 6.21
C GLY A 72 -9.34 20.25 6.73
N ILE A 73 -10.36 19.68 6.06
CA ILE A 73 -10.94 18.40 6.46
C ILE A 73 -9.91 17.29 6.22
N CYS A 74 -9.65 16.54 7.29
CA CYS A 74 -8.77 15.39 7.37
C CYS A 74 -9.59 14.15 7.73
N ARG A 75 -9.37 13.04 7.03
CA ARG A 75 -9.99 11.74 7.33
C ARG A 75 -8.93 10.65 7.41
N ALA A 76 -8.98 9.86 8.47
CA ALA A 76 -8.06 8.74 8.67
C ALA A 76 -8.42 7.56 7.77
N GLY A 77 -7.41 7.01 7.09
CA GLY A 77 -7.54 5.90 6.16
C GLY A 77 -6.66 4.71 6.54
N SER A 78 -7.15 3.52 6.22
CA SER A 78 -6.40 2.27 6.28
C SER A 78 -5.31 2.20 5.19
N ILE A 79 -4.87 0.99 4.83
CA ILE A 79 -4.04 0.77 3.65
C ILE A 79 -4.72 1.34 2.39
N ALA A 80 -3.93 1.94 1.50
CA ALA A 80 -4.44 2.40 0.21
C ALA A 80 -4.52 1.24 -0.79
N PHE A 81 -5.56 1.23 -1.60
CA PHE A 81 -5.82 0.23 -2.63
C PHE A 81 -6.39 0.91 -3.87
N GLY A 82 -6.23 0.30 -5.05
CA GLY A 82 -6.84 0.80 -6.28
C GLY A 82 -8.37 0.73 -6.24
N PRO A 83 -9.07 1.47 -7.10
CA PRO A 83 -10.51 1.64 -7.01
C PRO A 83 -11.26 0.32 -7.18
N ILE A 84 -12.21 0.03 -6.26
CA ILE A 84 -13.09 -1.14 -6.35
C ILE A 84 -14.54 -0.67 -6.27
N LYS A 85 -15.29 -0.79 -7.38
CA LYS A 85 -16.64 -0.22 -7.54
C LYS A 85 -17.67 -0.62 -6.49
N LYS A 86 -17.49 -1.76 -5.80
CA LYS A 86 -18.45 -2.32 -4.84
C LYS A 86 -18.14 -2.01 -3.37
N VAL A 87 -17.06 -1.27 -3.09
CA VAL A 87 -16.71 -0.90 -1.71
C VAL A 87 -17.39 0.43 -1.38
N THR A 88 -18.41 0.41 -0.52
CA THR A 88 -19.19 1.60 -0.16
C THR A 88 -18.61 2.38 1.02
N THR A 89 -17.69 1.77 1.76
CA THR A 89 -17.00 2.35 2.93
C THR A 89 -15.65 2.97 2.56
N SER A 90 -15.32 3.02 1.27
CA SER A 90 -14.06 3.56 0.79
C SER A 90 -14.13 5.07 0.60
N ILE A 91 -13.04 5.75 0.91
CA ILE A 91 -12.81 7.16 0.65
C ILE A 91 -11.58 7.32 -0.27
N PRO A 92 -11.49 8.39 -1.10
CA PRO A 92 -12.53 9.37 -1.36
C PRO A 92 -13.77 8.75 -2.02
N GLU A 93 -14.92 9.35 -1.76
CA GLU A 93 -16.16 9.06 -2.47
C GLU A 93 -16.03 9.42 -3.95
N THR A 94 -16.77 8.73 -4.81
CA THR A 94 -16.82 9.02 -6.24
C THR A 94 -17.19 10.49 -6.48
N GLY A 95 -16.34 11.21 -7.22
CA GLY A 95 -16.53 12.62 -7.52
C GLY A 95 -15.99 13.59 -6.45
N SER A 96 -15.44 13.09 -5.34
CA SER A 96 -14.75 13.93 -4.36
C SER A 96 -13.48 14.55 -4.94
N SER A 97 -13.23 15.81 -4.58
CA SER A 97 -11.99 16.53 -4.91
C SER A 97 -10.87 16.28 -3.90
N ASP A 98 -11.17 15.59 -2.80
CA ASP A 98 -10.21 15.27 -1.75
C ASP A 98 -9.05 14.43 -2.30
N LYS A 99 -7.86 14.66 -1.74
CA LYS A 99 -6.65 13.94 -2.13
C LYS A 99 -6.32 12.88 -1.10
N LEU A 100 -6.02 11.68 -1.58
CA LEU A 100 -5.50 10.60 -0.75
C LEU A 100 -3.99 10.76 -0.65
N TYR A 101 -3.47 10.73 0.56
CA TYR A 101 -2.05 10.69 0.86
C TYR A 101 -1.76 9.37 1.56
N TYR A 102 -0.81 8.59 1.06
CA TYR A 102 -0.52 7.27 1.60
C TYR A 102 0.97 7.00 1.61
N VAL A 103 1.40 6.12 2.51
CA VAL A 103 2.79 5.67 2.56
C VAL A 103 2.98 4.49 1.62
N ARG A 104 4.06 4.50 0.83
CA ARG A 104 4.41 3.35 0.01
C ARG A 104 4.92 2.22 0.92
N HIS A 105 4.40 1.01 0.76
CA HIS A 105 4.95 -0.15 1.46
C HIS A 105 6.34 -0.49 0.94
N PRO A 106 7.19 -1.15 1.77
CA PRO A 106 8.46 -1.66 1.31
C PRO A 106 8.27 -2.53 0.06
N ILE A 107 9.01 -2.19 -0.99
CA ILE A 107 8.99 -2.94 -2.25
C ILE A 107 9.64 -4.30 -1.96
N PRO A 108 8.95 -5.44 -2.21
CA PRO A 108 9.55 -6.74 -1.99
C PRO A 108 10.71 -6.97 -2.97
N PRO A 109 11.73 -7.76 -2.58
CA PRO A 109 12.77 -8.15 -3.52
C PRO A 109 12.13 -8.90 -4.69
N CYS A 110 12.47 -8.49 -5.92
CA CYS A 110 11.93 -9.10 -7.12
C CYS A 110 13.05 -9.54 -8.03
N ASN A 111 13.20 -10.86 -8.16
CA ASN A 111 14.13 -11.43 -9.12
C ASN A 111 13.44 -11.48 -10.49
N THR A 112 13.80 -10.57 -11.39
CA THR A 112 13.20 -10.50 -12.73
C THR A 112 13.73 -11.57 -13.68
N SER A 113 14.72 -12.37 -13.27
CA SER A 113 15.04 -13.60 -13.99
C SER A 113 13.88 -14.60 -13.82
N ASN A 114 13.48 -15.26 -14.91
CA ASN A 114 12.29 -16.12 -15.02
C ASN A 114 10.94 -15.38 -15.17
N ASN A 115 10.92 -14.22 -15.85
CA ASN A 115 9.70 -13.50 -16.24
C ASN A 115 8.82 -13.01 -15.07
N PHE A 116 9.36 -12.95 -13.86
CA PHE A 116 8.72 -12.21 -12.78
C PHE A 116 8.88 -10.70 -13.03
N ALA A 117 7.85 -9.95 -12.70
CA ALA A 117 7.87 -8.49 -12.76
C ALA A 117 7.29 -7.90 -11.49
N LEU A 118 7.74 -6.69 -11.16
CA LEU A 118 7.21 -5.93 -10.05
C LEU A 118 5.94 -5.19 -10.51
N TYR A 119 4.82 -5.46 -9.85
CA TYR A 119 3.58 -4.73 -10.03
C TYR A 119 3.28 -3.91 -8.78
N ASP A 120 2.81 -2.68 -8.95
CA ASP A 120 2.48 -1.77 -7.86
C ASP A 120 1.14 -1.08 -8.13
N VAL A 121 0.27 -1.08 -7.11
CA VAL A 121 -1.01 -0.36 -7.13
C VAL A 121 -1.20 0.32 -5.79
N CYS A 122 -1.32 1.64 -5.79
CA CYS A 122 -1.63 2.45 -4.60
C CYS A 122 -0.74 2.16 -3.40
N GLY A 123 0.56 1.91 -3.65
CA GLY A 123 1.54 1.66 -2.60
C GLY A 123 1.67 0.20 -2.17
N THR A 124 0.84 -0.70 -2.72
CA THR A 124 0.98 -2.15 -2.56
C THR A 124 1.75 -2.72 -3.75
N SER A 125 2.95 -3.25 -3.51
CA SER A 125 3.77 -3.89 -4.54
C SER A 125 3.87 -5.41 -4.35
N ALA A 126 3.91 -6.17 -5.44
CA ALA A 126 4.25 -7.59 -5.43
C ALA A 126 5.11 -7.98 -6.64
N CYS A 127 6.00 -8.94 -6.44
CA CYS A 127 6.75 -9.58 -7.51
C CYS A 127 5.93 -10.77 -8.04
N LEU A 128 5.38 -10.65 -9.25
CA LEU A 128 4.44 -11.61 -9.81
C LEU A 128 4.99 -12.19 -11.10
N TYR A 129 4.78 -13.48 -11.29
CA TYR A 129 4.84 -14.13 -12.60
C TYR A 129 3.41 -14.27 -13.10
N LEU A 130 3.10 -13.62 -14.22
CA LEU A 130 1.81 -13.75 -14.88
C LEU A 130 1.92 -14.89 -15.91
N SER A 131 1.23 -16.00 -15.63
CA SER A 131 1.29 -17.19 -16.49
C SER A 131 0.71 -16.90 -17.88
N THR A 132 1.47 -17.23 -18.92
CA THR A 132 0.98 -17.20 -20.32
C THR A 132 0.31 -18.50 -20.74
N SER A 133 0.43 -19.55 -19.94
CA SER A 133 -0.24 -20.84 -20.13
C SER A 133 -1.49 -20.96 -19.26
N LYS A 134 -2.56 -21.52 -19.82
CA LYS A 134 -3.78 -21.88 -19.08
C LYS A 134 -3.53 -23.17 -18.30
N ALA A 135 -3.61 -23.10 -16.98
CA ALA A 135 -3.68 -24.28 -16.15
C ALA A 135 -5.10 -24.86 -16.20
N ASN A 136 -5.24 -26.19 -16.19
CA ASN A 136 -6.55 -26.84 -16.28
C ASN A 136 -7.33 -26.77 -14.97
N ASN A 137 -6.63 -26.66 -13.84
CA ASN A 137 -7.21 -26.61 -12.51
C ASN A 137 -6.27 -25.92 -11.51
N TYR A 138 -6.78 -25.68 -10.30
CA TYR A 138 -6.06 -25.02 -9.21
C TYR A 138 -4.75 -25.73 -8.81
N ASN A 139 -4.78 -27.06 -8.71
CA ASN A 139 -3.62 -27.86 -8.30
C ASN A 139 -2.49 -27.80 -9.32
N ASP A 140 -2.83 -27.77 -10.62
CA ASP A 140 -1.86 -27.57 -11.69
C ASP A 140 -1.19 -26.19 -11.55
N SER A 141 -1.97 -25.13 -11.32
CA SER A 141 -1.43 -23.77 -11.11
C SER A 141 -0.52 -23.71 -9.88
N ARG A 142 -0.94 -24.32 -8.77
CA ARG A 142 -0.15 -24.41 -7.54
C ARG A 142 1.18 -25.14 -7.78
N THR A 143 1.14 -26.23 -8.52
CA THR A 143 2.33 -27.02 -8.87
C THR A 143 3.28 -26.20 -9.74
N LEU A 144 2.76 -25.50 -10.75
CA LEU A 144 3.56 -24.62 -11.62
C LEU A 144 4.27 -23.53 -10.81
N CYS A 145 3.56 -22.83 -9.91
CA CYS A 145 4.18 -21.86 -9.02
C CYS A 145 5.29 -22.50 -8.16
N SER A 146 5.03 -23.68 -7.58
CA SER A 146 6.00 -24.38 -6.74
C SER A 146 7.28 -24.77 -7.50
N GLN A 147 7.15 -25.18 -8.77
CA GLN A 147 8.29 -25.47 -9.65
C GLN A 147 9.18 -24.24 -9.92
N MET A 148 8.62 -23.03 -9.81
CA MET A 148 9.34 -21.76 -9.92
C MET A 148 9.83 -21.23 -8.57
N ASN A 149 9.81 -22.05 -7.51
CA ASN A 149 10.07 -21.63 -6.13
C ASN A 149 9.17 -20.45 -5.68
N SER A 150 7.92 -20.44 -6.16
CA SER A 150 6.92 -19.45 -5.80
C SER A 150 5.63 -20.14 -5.32
N ARG A 151 4.60 -19.34 -5.06
CA ARG A 151 3.26 -19.79 -4.67
C ARG A 151 2.21 -18.98 -5.40
N LEU A 152 0.98 -19.49 -5.45
CA LEU A 152 -0.15 -18.70 -5.91
C LEU A 152 -0.29 -17.42 -5.08
N PHE A 153 -0.64 -16.32 -5.75
CA PHE A 153 -0.72 -15.01 -5.10
C PHE A 153 -1.85 -14.98 -4.06
N GLU A 154 -1.54 -14.67 -2.81
CA GLU A 154 -2.52 -14.63 -1.72
C GLU A 154 -3.18 -13.24 -1.63
N ALA A 155 -4.37 -13.09 -2.20
CA ALA A 155 -5.12 -11.83 -2.23
C ALA A 155 -5.97 -11.58 -0.96
N ASN A 156 -5.40 -11.86 0.22
CA ASN A 156 -6.13 -11.90 1.50
C ASN A 156 -6.35 -10.54 2.19
N THR A 157 -5.97 -9.44 1.56
CA THR A 157 -6.27 -8.07 2.03
C THR A 157 -6.82 -7.24 0.87
N MET A 158 -7.57 -6.18 1.16
CA MET A 158 -8.13 -5.31 0.12
C MET A 158 -7.07 -4.75 -0.82
N ALA A 159 -5.90 -4.38 -0.27
CA ALA A 159 -4.76 -3.90 -1.03
C ALA A 159 -4.17 -4.95 -1.98
N LYS A 160 -3.97 -6.18 -1.48
CA LYS A 160 -3.48 -7.29 -2.32
C LYS A 160 -4.53 -7.69 -3.35
N PHE A 161 -5.81 -7.74 -2.98
CA PHE A 161 -6.90 -8.02 -3.88
C PHE A 161 -7.00 -6.96 -4.99
N SER A 162 -6.84 -5.69 -4.66
CA SER A 162 -6.80 -4.62 -5.67
C SER A 162 -5.62 -4.78 -6.63
N LEU A 163 -4.43 -5.15 -6.13
CA LEU A 163 -3.28 -5.45 -6.99
C LEU A 163 -3.55 -6.64 -7.92
N PHE A 164 -4.14 -7.71 -7.39
CA PHE A 164 -4.58 -8.86 -8.20
C PHE A 164 -5.61 -8.44 -9.24
N TRP A 165 -6.64 -7.70 -8.84
CA TRP A 165 -7.70 -7.23 -9.72
C TRP A 165 -7.14 -6.39 -10.87
N TYR A 166 -6.30 -5.40 -10.55
CA TYR A 166 -5.63 -4.55 -11.53
C TYR A 166 -4.80 -5.38 -12.52
N THR A 167 -3.97 -6.30 -12.02
CA THR A 167 -3.11 -7.12 -12.88
C THR A 167 -3.91 -8.10 -13.73
N SER A 168 -4.97 -8.69 -13.17
CA SER A 168 -5.87 -9.58 -13.90
C SER A 168 -6.64 -8.84 -14.99
N GLU A 169 -7.14 -7.63 -14.75
CA GLU A 169 -7.88 -6.85 -15.76
C GLU A 169 -6.97 -6.24 -16.83
N THR A 170 -5.81 -5.70 -16.44
CA THR A 170 -4.99 -4.88 -17.35
C THR A 170 -3.89 -5.65 -18.07
N HIS A 171 -3.42 -6.79 -17.52
CA HIS A 171 -2.29 -7.54 -18.08
C HIS A 171 -2.66 -8.95 -18.55
N ILE A 172 -3.55 -9.65 -17.85
CA ILE A 172 -3.96 -11.01 -18.21
C ILE A 172 -5.22 -10.99 -19.08
N ASN A 173 -6.22 -10.21 -18.66
CA ASN A 173 -7.56 -10.15 -19.23
C ASN A 173 -8.27 -11.53 -19.33
N GLU A 174 -8.01 -12.42 -18.37
CA GLU A 174 -8.63 -13.74 -18.27
C GLU A 174 -8.87 -14.14 -16.80
N ASN A 175 -9.75 -15.14 -16.60
CA ASN A 175 -9.97 -15.74 -15.27
C ASN A 175 -8.69 -16.41 -14.78
N THR A 176 -8.19 -15.95 -13.64
CA THR A 176 -6.89 -16.35 -13.10
C THR A 176 -7.06 -16.97 -11.71
N PHE A 177 -6.42 -18.12 -11.47
CA PHE A 177 -6.38 -18.73 -10.15
C PHE A 177 -5.55 -17.87 -9.19
N VAL A 178 -6.07 -17.70 -7.98
CA VAL A 178 -5.45 -16.94 -6.89
C VAL A 178 -5.32 -17.87 -5.69
N GLY A 179 -4.35 -17.59 -4.81
CA GLY A 179 -4.14 -18.33 -3.56
C GLY A 179 -5.20 -17.98 -2.51
N LEU A 180 -6.47 -18.24 -2.81
CA LEU A 180 -7.58 -18.20 -1.87
C LEU A 180 -8.38 -19.48 -2.09
N GLN A 181 -8.38 -20.36 -1.08
CA GLN A 181 -9.06 -21.65 -1.17
C GLN A 181 -9.77 -21.97 0.15
N ASP A 182 -10.87 -22.71 0.08
CA ASP A 182 -11.60 -23.24 1.23
C ASP A 182 -11.70 -24.77 1.17
N ILE A 183 -10.76 -25.41 0.46
CA ILE A 183 -10.69 -26.86 0.24
C ILE A 183 -10.68 -27.64 1.57
N ASP A 184 -10.00 -27.12 2.59
CA ASP A 184 -9.90 -27.79 3.89
C ASP A 184 -11.19 -27.64 4.72
N ALA A 185 -11.92 -26.54 4.55
CA ALA A 185 -13.18 -26.25 5.24
C ALA A 185 -14.01 -25.22 4.45
N GLU A 186 -15.13 -25.66 3.87
CA GLU A 186 -16.06 -24.82 3.09
C GLU A 186 -16.43 -23.54 3.85
N GLY A 187 -16.32 -22.40 3.15
CA GLY A 187 -16.61 -21.09 3.73
C GLY A 187 -15.49 -20.51 4.61
N ASN A 188 -14.39 -21.24 4.80
CA ASN A 188 -13.18 -20.75 5.47
C ASN A 188 -12.02 -20.61 4.48
N PHE A 189 -11.95 -19.44 3.84
CA PHE A 189 -10.91 -19.13 2.87
C PHE A 189 -9.56 -18.89 3.54
N VAL A 190 -8.55 -19.68 3.13
CA VAL A 190 -7.14 -19.54 3.51
C VAL A 190 -6.27 -19.14 2.32
#